data_AF-A0A359E264-F1
#
_entry.id   AF-A0A359E264-F1
#
_cell.length_a   1.000
_cell.length_b   1.000
_cell.length_c   1.000
_cell.angle_alpha   90.00
_cell.angle_beta   90.00
_cell.angle_gamma   90.00
#
_symmetry.space_group_name_H-M   'P 1'
#
loop_
_entity.id
_entity.type
_entity.pdbx_description
1 polymer ?
#
loop_
_entity_poly.entity_id
_entity_poly.type
_entity_poly.pdbx_seq_one_letter_code
_entity_poly.pdbx_strand_id
1 'polypeptide(L)'
;AGSFVALLIIFAIIQSQVYELLLVFAVLSSAITLWVGSFFEEKYGEDPGCLVSDEWAGQALTFFAISFTDIIMTNIWILAAGFLLFRFFDILKPLGIKRLQNLEGSWGILTDDLLAGLYALICLKTLIFSWPKILGMA
;
A
#
# COMPACT_ATOMS: atom_id res chain seq x y z
N ALA A 1 9.05 1.99 9.82
CA ALA A 1 10.19 1.23 9.24
C ALA A 1 9.71 0.19 8.22
N GLY A 2 8.62 -0.53 8.50
CA GLY A 2 8.02 -1.53 7.60
C GLY A 2 7.71 -1.00 6.20
N SER A 3 7.01 0.13 6.10
CA SER A 3 6.67 0.75 4.82
C SER A 3 7.87 1.09 3.91
N PHE A 4 9.02 1.47 4.46
CA PHE A 4 10.19 1.76 3.63
C PHE A 4 10.78 0.48 3.02
N VAL A 5 10.75 -0.64 3.76
CA VAL A 5 11.17 -1.96 3.24
C VAL A 5 10.24 -2.40 2.12
N ALA A 6 8.92 -2.22 2.29
CA ALA A 6 7.95 -2.50 1.23
C ALA A 6 8.27 -1.74 -0.05
N LEU A 7 8.58 -0.44 0.06
CA LEU A 7 8.94 0.40 -1.08
C LEU A 7 10.17 -0.13 -1.85
N LEU A 8 11.19 -0.64 -1.15
CA LEU A 8 12.38 -1.23 -1.79
C LEU A 8 12.04 -2.52 -2.56
N ILE A 9 11.19 -3.37 -1.98
CA ILE A 9 10.72 -4.61 -2.62
C ILE A 9 9.87 -4.26 -3.85
N ILE A 10 8.94 -3.31 -3.72
CA ILE A 10 8.09 -2.83 -4.81
C ILE A 10 8.94 -2.23 -5.92
N PHE A 11 9.96 -1.43 -5.58
CA PHE A 11 10.90 -0.90 -6.56
C PHE A 11 11.60 -2.01 -7.32
N ALA A 12 12.12 -3.04 -6.63
CA ALA A 12 12.76 -4.19 -7.26
C ALA A 12 11.79 -4.97 -8.18
N ILE A 13 10.53 -5.15 -7.77
CA ILE A 13 9.49 -5.78 -8.59
C ILE A 13 9.21 -4.93 -9.86
N ILE A 14 9.09 -3.61 -9.72
CA ILE A 14 8.87 -2.72 -10.87
C ILE A 14 10.06 -2.79 -11.85
N GLN A 15 11.29 -2.84 -11.34
CA GLN A 15 12.50 -2.96 -12.18
C GLN A 15 12.58 -4.31 -12.92
N SER A 16 12.01 -5.38 -12.37
CA SER A 16 11.97 -6.68 -13.05
C SER A 16 10.99 -6.73 -14.22
N GLN A 17 10.08 -5.75 -14.32
CA GLN A 17 8.99 -5.67 -15.30
C GLN A 17 7.94 -6.79 -15.19
N VAL A 18 7.99 -7.61 -14.14
CA VAL A 18 7.01 -8.68 -13.86
C VAL A 18 5.97 -8.16 -12.87
N TYR A 19 5.05 -7.33 -13.33
CA TYR A 19 4.12 -6.59 -12.48
C TYR A 19 3.09 -7.46 -11.75
N GLU A 20 2.84 -8.67 -12.23
CA GLU A 20 2.03 -9.67 -11.56
C GLU A 20 2.58 -10.01 -10.17
N LEU A 21 3.90 -9.83 -9.96
CA LEU A 21 4.52 -10.00 -8.65
C LEU A 21 4.03 -8.98 -7.62
N LEU A 22 3.52 -7.80 -8.02
CA LEU A 22 2.88 -6.87 -7.08
C LEU A 22 1.57 -7.44 -6.54
N LEU A 23 0.78 -8.10 -7.39
CA LEU A 23 -0.43 -8.78 -6.96
C LEU A 23 -0.10 -9.97 -6.06
N VAL A 24 0.89 -10.77 -6.44
CA VAL A 24 1.37 -11.89 -5.60
C VAL A 24 1.86 -11.37 -4.25
N PHE A 25 2.65 -10.29 -4.24
CA PHE A 25 3.14 -9.67 -3.01
C PHE A 25 1.98 -9.15 -2.15
N ALA A 26 1.01 -8.44 -2.74
CA ALA A 26 -0.17 -7.97 -2.03
C ALA A 26 -0.97 -9.13 -1.39
N VAL A 27 -1.19 -10.21 -2.14
CA VAL A 27 -1.94 -11.40 -1.66
C VAL A 27 -1.18 -12.14 -0.57
N LEU A 28 0.13 -12.35 -0.72
CA LEU A 28 0.94 -13.02 0.30
C LEU A 28 1.01 -12.20 1.59
N SER A 29 1.24 -10.89 1.47
CA SER A 29 1.24 -9.97 2.61
C SER A 29 -0.11 -9.90 3.32
N SER A 30 -1.22 -9.93 2.56
CA SER A 30 -2.57 -10.05 3.10
C SER A 30 -2.77 -11.37 3.86
N ALA A 31 -2.37 -12.49 3.26
CA ALA A 31 -2.50 -13.81 3.87
C ALA A 31 -1.68 -13.94 5.16
N ILE A 32 -0.47 -13.37 5.19
CA ILE A 32 0.37 -13.31 6.40
C ILE A 32 -0.36 -12.52 7.50
N THR A 33 -0.87 -11.33 7.18
CA THR A 33 -1.60 -10.49 8.13
C THR A 33 -2.78 -11.24 8.75
N LEU A 34 -3.58 -11.92 7.94
CA LEU A 34 -4.73 -12.70 8.43
C LEU A 34 -4.32 -13.94 9.23
N TRP A 35 -3.17 -14.53 8.93
CA TRP A 35 -2.69 -15.74 9.61
C TRP A 35 -2.11 -15.44 11.00
N VAL A 36 -1.33 -14.37 11.12
CA VAL A 36 -0.64 -14.04 12.38
C VAL A 36 -1.28 -12.90 13.17
N GLY A 37 -2.15 -12.10 12.56
CA GLY A 37 -2.66 -10.86 13.17
C GLY A 37 -3.28 -11.08 14.55
N SER A 38 -4.15 -12.08 14.71
CA SER A 38 -4.79 -12.37 16.00
C SER A 38 -3.79 -12.76 17.10
N PHE A 39 -2.71 -13.47 16.75
CA PHE A 39 -1.64 -13.78 17.71
C PHE A 39 -0.89 -12.51 18.15
N PHE A 40 -0.65 -11.60 17.21
CA PHE A 40 0.00 -10.32 17.51
C PHE A 40 -0.92 -9.38 18.30
N GLU A 41 -2.22 -9.35 17.99
CA GLU A 41 -3.21 -8.56 18.73
C GLU A 41 -3.33 -9.03 20.18
N GLU A 42 -3.39 -10.35 20.42
CA GLU A 42 -3.44 -10.92 21.78
C GLU A 42 -2.19 -10.54 22.60
N LYS A 43 -1.02 -10.53 21.94
CA LYS A 43 0.26 -10.32 22.62
C LYS A 43 0.64 -8.85 22.80
N TYR A 44 0.28 -7.98 21.87
CA TYR A 44 0.77 -6.61 21.78
C TYR A 44 -0.33 -5.53 21.77
N GLY A 45 -1.61 -5.94 21.78
CA GLY A 45 -2.76 -5.04 21.72
C GLY A 45 -3.28 -4.81 20.30
N GLU A 46 -4.37 -4.05 20.19
CA GLU A 46 -4.98 -3.69 18.90
C GLU A 46 -3.97 -3.01 17.95
N ASP A 47 -4.00 -3.40 16.68
CA ASP A 47 -3.18 -2.83 15.59
C ASP A 47 -1.68 -2.68 15.97
N PRO A 48 -0.99 -3.79 16.24
CA PRO A 48 0.34 -3.74 16.79
C PRO A 48 1.35 -3.35 15.70
N GLY A 49 1.99 -2.18 15.83
CA GLY A 49 2.92 -1.64 14.81
C GLY A 49 4.19 -2.45 14.50
N CYS A 50 4.32 -3.66 15.04
CA CYS A 50 5.32 -4.66 14.62
C CYS A 50 4.79 -5.63 13.55
N LEU A 51 3.47 -5.75 13.40
CA LEU A 51 2.82 -6.33 12.23
C LEU A 51 2.88 -5.25 11.13
N VAL A 52 3.60 -5.54 10.06
CA VAL A 52 3.79 -4.58 8.94
C VAL A 52 3.35 -5.16 7.60
N SER A 53 2.85 -6.40 7.61
CA SER A 53 2.44 -7.10 6.40
C SER A 53 1.16 -6.53 5.79
N ASP A 54 0.30 -5.91 6.60
CA ASP A 54 -0.80 -5.04 6.21
C ASP A 54 -0.30 -3.82 5.41
N GLU A 55 0.71 -3.11 5.94
CA GLU A 55 1.28 -1.93 5.27
C GLU A 55 1.86 -2.31 3.90
N TRP A 56 2.45 -3.52 3.82
CA TRP A 56 3.03 -4.06 2.59
C TRP A 56 1.95 -4.36 1.55
N ALA A 57 0.82 -4.93 1.98
CA ALA A 57 -0.31 -5.21 1.12
C ALA A 57 -0.94 -3.92 0.54
N GLY A 58 -1.15 -2.92 1.40
CA GLY A 58 -1.67 -1.61 1.00
C GLY A 58 -0.76 -0.87 0.01
N GLN A 59 0.56 -0.89 0.23
CA GLN A 59 1.52 -0.29 -0.70
C GLN A 59 1.59 -1.04 -2.03
N ALA A 60 1.60 -2.38 -2.01
CA ALA A 60 1.57 -3.16 -3.23
C ALA A 60 0.33 -2.82 -4.09
N LEU A 61 -0.83 -2.67 -3.43
CA LEU A 61 -2.06 -2.22 -4.09
C LEU A 61 -1.93 -0.81 -4.67
N THR A 62 -1.30 0.13 -3.95
CA THR A 62 -1.08 1.52 -4.42
C THR A 62 -0.41 1.55 -5.79
N PHE A 63 0.59 0.69 -6.01
CA PHE A 63 1.38 0.68 -7.24
C PHE A 63 0.85 -0.29 -8.31
N PHE A 64 0.02 -1.28 -7.97
CA PHE A 64 -0.43 -2.33 -8.89
C PHE A 64 -1.09 -1.79 -10.17
N ALA A 65 -2.09 -0.91 -10.07
CA ALA A 65 -2.79 -0.40 -11.25
C ALA A 65 -1.98 0.62 -12.07
N ILE A 66 -0.89 1.11 -11.49
CA ILE A 66 -0.02 2.12 -12.08
C ILE A 66 1.06 1.46 -12.92
N SER A 67 1.48 0.24 -12.54
CA SER A 67 2.48 -0.56 -13.25
C SER A 67 2.12 -0.95 -14.69
N PHE A 68 0.86 -0.86 -15.11
CA PHE A 68 0.45 -1.16 -16.49
C PHE A 68 0.64 0.01 -17.47
N THR A 69 1.30 1.10 -17.05
CA THR A 69 1.56 2.26 -17.91
C THR A 69 3.08 2.40 -18.11
N ASP A 70 3.56 2.18 -19.34
CA ASP A 70 5.00 2.24 -19.70
C ASP A 70 5.69 3.55 -19.30
N ILE A 71 4.90 4.62 -19.16
CA ILE A 71 5.32 5.98 -18.80
C ILE A 71 6.00 6.05 -17.41
N ILE A 72 5.85 5.02 -16.57
CA ILE A 72 6.09 5.10 -15.12
C ILE A 72 7.37 4.36 -14.67
N MET A 73 7.97 3.56 -15.54
CA MET A 73 8.93 2.49 -15.19
C MET A 73 10.24 2.92 -14.49
N THR A 74 10.54 4.22 -14.41
CA THR A 74 11.78 4.74 -13.79
C THR A 74 11.63 6.06 -13.04
N ASN A 75 10.40 6.59 -12.90
CA ASN A 75 10.24 7.91 -12.32
C ASN A 75 10.18 7.86 -10.78
N ILE A 76 11.29 8.24 -10.16
CA ILE A 76 11.43 8.30 -8.69
C ILE A 76 10.37 9.22 -8.04
N TRP A 77 9.89 10.24 -8.75
CA TRP A 77 8.84 11.13 -8.25
C TRP A 77 7.48 10.44 -8.13
N ILE A 78 7.18 9.47 -9.00
CA ILE A 78 5.94 8.69 -8.91
C ILE A 78 6.00 7.72 -7.73
N LEU A 79 7.14 7.08 -7.51
CA LEU A 79 7.37 6.23 -6.33
C LEU A 79 7.26 7.03 -5.04
N ALA A 80 7.91 8.20 -4.99
CA ALA A 80 7.84 9.09 -3.85
C ALA A 80 6.41 9.59 -3.60
N ALA A 81 5.69 10.02 -4.65
CA ALA A 81 4.32 10.48 -4.54
C ALA A 81 3.37 9.37 -4.07
N GLY A 82 3.49 8.15 -4.61
CA GLY A 82 2.68 7.01 -4.19
C GLY A 82 2.93 6.62 -2.74
N PHE A 83 4.20 6.57 -2.33
CA PHE A 83 4.57 6.30 -0.94
C PHE A 83 4.00 7.37 0.02
N LEU A 84 4.16 8.65 -0.32
CA LEU A 84 3.66 9.76 0.50
C LEU A 84 2.13 9.77 0.57
N LEU A 85 1.43 9.50 -0.54
CA LEU A 85 -0.02 9.40 -0.56
C LEU A 85 -0.51 8.21 0.29
N PHE A 86 0.12 7.05 0.15
CA PHE A 86 -0.18 5.88 0.99
C PHE A 86 -0.05 6.23 2.48
N ARG A 87 1.11 6.74 2.90
CA ARG A 87 1.33 7.12 4.31
C ARG A 87 0.38 8.20 4.78
N PHE A 88 0.03 9.15 3.92
CA PHE A 88 -0.97 10.16 4.25
C PHE A 88 -2.34 9.53 4.56
N PHE A 89 -2.80 8.58 3.73
CA PHE A 89 -4.09 7.92 3.92
C PHE A 89 -4.09 6.89 5.05
N ASP A 90 -2.98 6.16 5.23
CA ASP A 90 -2.77 5.22 6.34
C ASP A 90 -2.75 5.94 7.71
N ILE A 91 -2.10 7.10 7.81
CA ILE A 91 -2.06 7.89 9.05
C ILE A 91 -3.41 8.59 9.32
N LEU A 92 -4.01 9.20 8.30
CA LEU A 92 -5.23 10.00 8.49
C LEU A 92 -6.50 9.15 8.53
N LYS A 93 -6.47 7.97 7.92
CA LYS A 93 -7.62 7.06 7.75
C LYS A 93 -8.93 7.81 7.41
N PRO A 94 -8.93 8.71 6.38
CA PRO A 94 -10.09 9.54 6.09
C PRO A 94 -11.27 8.66 5.63
N LEU A 95 -12.50 9.17 5.80
CA LEU A 95 -13.77 8.48 5.49
C LEU A 95 -14.18 7.34 6.45
N GLY A 96 -13.67 7.35 7.68
CA GLY A 96 -14.30 6.59 8.76
C GLY A 96 -14.07 5.09 8.65
N ILE A 97 -12.82 4.71 8.49
CA ILE A 97 -12.30 3.34 8.64
C ILE A 97 -12.65 2.76 10.04
N LYS A 98 -12.97 3.60 11.03
CA LYS A 98 -13.57 3.19 12.32
C LYS A 98 -14.86 2.35 12.23
N ARG A 99 -15.55 2.29 11.08
CA ARG A 99 -16.70 1.38 10.88
C ARG A 99 -16.33 -0.03 10.44
N LEU A 100 -15.12 -0.23 9.90
CA LEU A 100 -14.58 -1.55 9.59
C LEU A 100 -13.92 -2.22 10.81
N GLN A 101 -13.75 -1.48 11.91
CA GLN A 101 -13.42 -2.06 13.23
C GLN A 101 -14.50 -3.01 13.77
N ASN A 102 -15.67 -3.11 13.12
CA ASN A 102 -16.63 -4.18 13.38
C ASN A 102 -16.24 -5.52 12.71
N LEU A 103 -15.22 -5.53 11.85
CA LEU A 103 -14.58 -6.77 11.42
C LEU A 103 -13.65 -7.19 12.55
N GLU A 104 -13.97 -8.30 13.18
CA GLU A 104 -13.20 -8.80 14.31
C GLU A 104 -11.76 -9.18 13.89
N GLY A 105 -10.79 -8.67 14.64
CA GLY A 105 -9.36 -9.00 14.56
C GLY A 105 -8.66 -8.57 13.27
N SER A 106 -7.71 -9.39 12.82
CA SER A 106 -6.80 -9.19 11.66
C SER A 106 -7.44 -8.66 10.36
N TRP A 107 -8.74 -8.87 10.15
CA TRP A 107 -9.45 -8.34 8.97
C TRP A 107 -9.61 -6.83 9.00
N GLY A 108 -9.84 -6.24 10.18
CA GLY A 108 -9.89 -4.79 10.35
C GLY A 108 -8.55 -4.17 9.96
N ILE A 109 -7.47 -4.63 10.59
CA ILE A 109 -6.10 -4.19 10.34
C ILE A 109 -5.76 -4.25 8.84
N LEU A 110 -5.98 -5.39 8.19
CA LEU A 110 -5.68 -5.53 6.76
C LEU A 110 -6.52 -4.60 5.88
N THR A 111 -7.82 -4.49 6.16
CA THR A 111 -8.74 -3.72 5.31
C THR A 111 -8.46 -2.22 5.41
N ASP A 112 -8.05 -1.74 6.58
CA ASP A 112 -7.63 -0.35 6.80
C ASP A 112 -6.52 0.05 5.81
N ASP A 113 -5.47 -0.76 5.72
CA ASP A 113 -4.30 -0.49 4.88
C ASP A 113 -4.57 -0.72 3.40
N LEU A 114 -5.39 -1.73 3.05
CA LEU A 114 -5.84 -1.91 1.67
C LEU A 114 -6.69 -0.73 1.19
N LEU A 115 -7.54 -0.16 2.05
CA LEU A 115 -8.30 1.04 1.70
C LEU A 115 -7.41 2.27 1.55
N ALA A 116 -6.43 2.46 2.45
CA ALA A 116 -5.42 3.50 2.29
C ALA A 116 -4.67 3.34 0.96
N GLY A 117 -4.32 2.11 0.59
CA GLY A 117 -3.72 1.78 -0.70
C GLY A 117 -4.60 2.10 -1.90
N LEU A 118 -5.90 1.82 -1.81
CA LEU A 118 -6.86 2.15 -2.85
C LEU A 118 -7.02 3.67 -3.03
N TYR A 119 -7.11 4.44 -1.94
CA TYR A 119 -7.16 5.90 -2.00
C TYR A 119 -5.89 6.49 -2.60
N ALA A 120 -4.72 5.98 -2.18
CA ALA A 120 -3.45 6.38 -2.74
C ALA A 120 -3.36 6.10 -4.25
N LEU A 121 -3.80 4.91 -4.70
CA LEU A 121 -3.87 4.55 -6.12
C LEU A 121 -4.74 5.52 -6.92
N ILE A 122 -5.95 5.81 -6.46
CA ILE A 122 -6.88 6.71 -7.15
C ILE A 122 -6.26 8.11 -7.25
N CYS A 123 -5.78 8.65 -6.13
CA CYS A 123 -5.17 9.98 -6.09
C CYS A 123 -3.90 10.06 -6.95
N LEU A 124 -3.04 9.05 -6.90
CA LEU A 124 -1.82 9.02 -7.69
C LEU A 124 -2.15 8.95 -9.18
N LYS A 125 -3.11 8.12 -9.59
CA LYS A 125 -3.57 8.05 -10.98
C LYS A 125 -4.15 9.38 -11.46
N THR A 126 -4.95 10.05 -10.63
CA THR A 126 -5.47 11.40 -10.93
C THR A 126 -4.33 12.41 -11.06
N LEU A 127 -3.34 12.38 -10.17
CA LEU A 127 -2.20 13.28 -10.21
C LEU A 127 -1.37 13.09 -11.50
N ILE A 128 -1.10 11.84 -11.89
CA ILE A 128 -0.40 11.49 -13.13
C ILE A 128 -1.17 12.02 -14.34
N PHE A 129 -2.49 11.82 -14.38
CA PHE A 129 -3.32 12.23 -15.51
C PHE A 129 -3.48 13.76 -15.62
N SER A 130 -3.72 14.44 -14.50
CA SER A 130 -4.06 15.86 -14.47
C SER A 130 -2.85 16.79 -14.37
N TRP A 131 -1.77 16.36 -13.72
CA TRP A 131 -0.56 17.18 -13.51
C TRP A 131 0.75 16.39 -13.69
N PRO A 132 0.99 15.78 -14.86
CA PRO A 132 2.19 14.99 -15.13
C PRO A 132 3.50 15.78 -14.91
N LYS A 133 3.51 17.09 -15.21
CA LYS A 133 4.67 17.97 -15.05
C LYS A 133 5.17 18.08 -13.60
N ILE A 134 4.27 18.00 -12.61
CA ILE A 134 4.65 18.04 -11.19
C ILE A 134 5.44 16.79 -10.80
N LEU A 135 5.18 15.68 -11.49
CA LEU A 135 5.90 14.43 -11.33
C LEU A 135 7.14 14.34 -12.23
N GLY A 136 7.58 15.44 -12.85
CA GLY A 136 8.74 15.44 -13.74
C GLY A 136 8.53 14.71 -15.06
N MET A 137 7.28 14.49 -15.47
CA MET A 137 6.93 13.91 -16.77
C MET A 137 6.82 15.03 -17.82
N ALA A 138 7.42 14.84 -18.99
CA ALA A 138 7.50 15.81 -20.09
C ALA A 138 6.39 15.60 -21.13
#